data_AF-A0A814JU40-F1
#
_entry.id   AF-A0A814JU40-F1
#
_cell.length_a   1.000
_cell.length_b   1.000
_cell.length_c   1.000
_cell.angle_alpha   90.00
_cell.angle_beta   90.00
_cell.angle_gamma   90.00
#
_symmetry.space_group_name_H-M   'P 1'
#
loop_
_entity.id
_entity.type
_entity.pdbx_description
1 polymer ?
#
loop_
_entity_poly.entity_id
_entity_poly.type
_entity_poly.pdbx_seq_one_letter_code
_entity_poly.pdbx_strand_id
1 'polypeptide(L)'
;HVLIYVIPLIVYIAPCLLGWTDAGGFIRDTCVIFYANTYIQIFNTIFAFALPIFLNILVMYASIHHVRAKAALQKSQHYVSAREKLNRSLVIQFICFYTVWGGLWSPNIIVYQASINKKDLIYIVGLLNYINVAIDPIIVAALDFRLWHAWRKHVIRVKRTVLFQKISHGRVKPSTANVNTISARTPRQKTTTM
;
A
#
# COMPACT_ATOMS: atom_id res chain seq x y z
N HIS A 1 9.95 -9.40 -11.16
CA HIS A 1 9.43 -8.19 -10.50
C HIS A 1 9.52 -6.95 -11.36
N VAL A 2 10.66 -6.58 -11.95
CA VAL A 2 10.82 -5.34 -12.75
C VAL A 2 9.79 -5.20 -13.90
N LEU A 3 9.43 -6.30 -14.54
CA LEU A 3 8.48 -6.31 -15.66
C LEU A 3 7.08 -5.74 -15.31
N ILE A 4 6.64 -5.82 -14.06
CA ILE A 4 5.33 -5.27 -13.65
C ILE A 4 5.29 -3.74 -13.71
N TYR A 5 6.45 -3.09 -13.69
CA TYR A 5 6.58 -1.63 -13.81
C TYR A 5 6.92 -1.22 -15.23
N VAL A 6 7.78 -1.99 -15.90
CA VAL A 6 8.25 -1.68 -17.25
C VAL A 6 7.14 -1.85 -18.29
N ILE A 7 6.32 -2.91 -18.19
CA ILE A 7 5.26 -3.17 -19.19
C ILE A 7 4.20 -2.05 -19.20
N PRO A 8 3.60 -1.64 -18.07
CA PRO A 8 2.65 -0.52 -18.07
C PRO A 8 3.27 0.79 -18.54
N LEU A 9 4.54 1.04 -18.18
CA LEU A 9 5.26 2.23 -18.61
C LEU A 9 5.42 2.27 -20.14
N ILE A 10 5.79 1.15 -20.77
CA ILE A 10 5.90 1.06 -22.23
C ILE A 10 4.53 1.25 -22.89
N VAL A 11 3.49 0.58 -22.37
CA VAL A 11 2.12 0.69 -22.90
C VAL A 11 1.59 2.13 -22.79
N TYR A 12 2.03 2.89 -21.78
CA TYR A 12 1.64 4.29 -21.61
C TYR A 12 2.46 5.26 -22.48
N ILE A 13 3.79 5.09 -22.54
CA ILE A 13 4.69 6.03 -23.24
C ILE A 13 4.70 5.79 -24.75
N ALA A 14 4.64 4.55 -25.23
CA ALA A 14 4.76 4.25 -26.64
C ALA A 14 3.67 4.92 -27.51
N PRO A 15 2.37 4.93 -27.12
CA PRO A 15 1.36 5.66 -27.87
C PRO A 15 1.62 7.17 -27.95
N CYS A 16 2.17 7.77 -26.89
CA CYS A 16 2.54 9.19 -26.88
C CYS A 16 3.70 9.48 -27.84
N LEU A 17 4.75 8.64 -27.85
CA LEU A 17 5.91 8.81 -28.74
C LEU A 17 5.57 8.59 -30.22
N LEU A 18 4.60 7.72 -30.49
CA LEU A 18 4.16 7.38 -31.86
C LEU A 18 3.09 8.34 -32.40
N GLY A 19 2.69 9.37 -31.63
CA GLY A 19 1.64 10.31 -32.03
C GLY A 19 0.24 9.68 -32.11
N TRP A 20 0.03 8.57 -31.41
CA TRP A 20 -1.24 7.83 -31.38
C TRP A 20 -2.23 8.40 -30.36
N THR A 21 -1.73 9.24 -29.47
CA THR A 21 -2.49 9.93 -28.43
C THR A 21 -2.09 11.40 -28.42
N ASP A 22 -3.07 12.29 -28.42
CA ASP A 22 -2.87 13.70 -28.18
C ASP A 22 -3.30 14.06 -26.76
N ALA A 23 -2.42 14.76 -26.05
CA ALA A 23 -2.80 15.43 -24.81
C ALA A 23 -3.65 16.65 -25.19
N GLY A 24 -4.98 16.48 -25.17
CA GLY A 24 -5.87 17.60 -25.38
C GLY A 24 -5.85 18.54 -24.19
N GLY A 25 -6.17 19.81 -24.47
CA GLY A 25 -6.02 20.92 -23.53
C GLY A 25 -6.61 20.66 -22.15
N PHE A 26 -6.10 21.39 -21.16
CA PHE A 26 -6.50 21.28 -19.77
C PHE A 26 -8.00 21.58 -19.61
N ILE A 27 -8.77 20.57 -19.20
CA ILE A 27 -10.12 20.79 -18.68
C ILE A 27 -9.98 20.89 -17.16
N ARG A 28 -10.00 22.13 -16.64
CA ARG A 28 -10.04 22.44 -15.20
C ARG A 28 -9.13 21.52 -14.37
N ASP A 29 -7.82 21.62 -14.63
CA ASP A 29 -6.74 20.96 -13.90
C ASP A 29 -6.50 19.47 -14.21
N THR A 30 -7.23 18.87 -15.14
CA THR A 30 -6.96 17.51 -15.63
C THR A 30 -6.52 17.50 -17.09
N CYS A 31 -5.43 16.79 -17.38
CA CYS A 31 -4.98 16.52 -18.74
C CYS A 31 -5.80 15.37 -19.31
N VAL A 32 -6.54 15.64 -20.40
CA VAL A 32 -7.38 14.65 -21.06
C VAL A 32 -6.63 14.13 -22.27
N ILE A 33 -6.51 12.80 -22.37
CA ILE A 33 -5.84 12.14 -23.49
C ILE A 33 -6.90 11.76 -24.52
N PHE A 34 -6.72 12.22 -25.75
CA PHE A 34 -7.53 11.85 -26.90
C PHE A 34 -6.77 10.81 -27.73
N TYR A 35 -7.46 9.77 -28.16
CA TYR A 35 -6.89 8.78 -29.06
C TYR A 35 -7.10 9.20 -30.51
N ALA A 36 -6.06 9.04 -31.34
CA ALA A 36 -6.15 9.34 -32.76
C ALA A 36 -7.17 8.43 -33.48
N ASN A 37 -7.41 7.22 -32.96
CA ASN A 37 -8.33 6.25 -33.54
C ASN A 37 -8.96 5.35 -32.48
N THR A 38 -10.20 4.91 -32.70
CA THR A 38 -10.92 3.94 -31.86
C THR A 38 -10.17 2.61 -31.72
N TYR A 39 -9.44 2.18 -32.75
CA TYR A 39 -8.61 0.96 -32.65
C TYR A 39 -7.55 1.05 -31.56
N ILE A 40 -6.93 2.22 -31.38
CA ILE A 40 -5.89 2.48 -30.38
C ILE A 40 -6.52 2.52 -28.98
N GLN A 41 -7.71 3.11 -28.86
CA GLN A 41 -8.49 3.10 -27.63
C GLN A 41 -8.84 1.66 -27.19
N ILE A 42 -9.27 0.80 -28.12
CA ILE A 42 -9.56 -0.62 -27.85
C ILE A 42 -8.29 -1.35 -27.43
N PHE A 43 -7.18 -1.17 -28.16
CA PHE A 43 -5.89 -1.78 -27.85
C PHE A 43 -5.44 -1.42 -26.42
N ASN A 44 -5.43 -0.14 -26.07
CA ASN A 44 -5.03 0.31 -24.74
C ASN A 44 -5.99 -0.19 -23.66
N THR A 45 -7.29 -0.26 -23.94
CA THR A 45 -8.26 -0.86 -23.02
C THR A 45 -7.97 -2.34 -22.77
N ILE A 46 -7.57 -3.10 -23.80
CA ILE A 46 -7.23 -4.51 -23.64
C ILE A 46 -5.99 -4.67 -22.74
N PHE A 47 -4.91 -3.95 -23.03
CA PHE A 47 -3.65 -4.12 -22.31
C PHE A 47 -3.65 -3.50 -20.91
N ALA A 48 -4.28 -2.34 -20.73
CA ALA A 48 -4.33 -1.66 -19.44
C ALA A 48 -5.37 -2.27 -18.49
N PHE A 49 -6.38 -2.99 -19.01
CA PHE A 49 -7.53 -3.42 -18.21
C PHE A 49 -7.95 -4.87 -18.42
N ALA A 50 -8.37 -5.24 -19.64
CA ALA A 50 -8.97 -6.55 -19.88
C ALA A 50 -7.99 -7.70 -19.63
N LEU A 51 -6.74 -7.56 -20.08
CA LEU A 51 -5.69 -8.55 -19.92
C LEU A 51 -5.28 -8.72 -18.44
N PRO A 52 -5.01 -7.65 -17.67
CA PRO A 52 -4.83 -7.76 -16.21
C PRO A 52 -5.98 -8.48 -15.50
N ILE A 53 -7.24 -8.15 -15.82
CA ILE A 53 -8.41 -8.83 -15.23
C ILE A 53 -8.42 -10.30 -15.58
N PHE A 54 -8.25 -10.64 -16.86
CA PHE A 54 -8.26 -12.03 -17.31
C PHE A 54 -7.16 -12.85 -16.63
N LEU A 55 -5.94 -12.31 -16.56
CA LEU A 55 -4.83 -12.94 -15.84
C LEU A 55 -5.16 -13.13 -14.35
N ASN A 56 -5.76 -12.14 -13.69
CA ASN A 56 -6.15 -12.25 -12.29
C ASN A 56 -7.20 -13.34 -12.07
N ILE A 57 -8.19 -13.47 -12.96
CA ILE A 57 -9.20 -14.54 -12.92
C ILE A 57 -8.53 -15.91 -13.08
N LEU A 58 -7.60 -16.05 -14.04
CA LEU A 58 -6.86 -17.30 -14.25
C LEU A 58 -6.03 -17.67 -13.02
N VAL A 59 -5.33 -16.70 -12.43
CA VAL A 59 -4.53 -16.94 -11.20
C VAL A 59 -5.45 -17.31 -10.04
N MET A 60 -6.61 -16.66 -9.91
CA MET A 60 -7.61 -16.99 -8.89
C MET A 60 -8.13 -18.42 -9.07
N TYR A 61 -8.47 -18.82 -10.30
CA TYR A 61 -8.90 -20.17 -10.65
C TYR A 61 -7.81 -21.20 -10.32
N ALA A 62 -6.58 -20.96 -10.75
CA ALA A 62 -5.44 -21.83 -10.47
C ALA A 62 -5.19 -21.97 -8.96
N SER A 63 -5.35 -20.88 -8.21
CA SER A 63 -5.19 -20.88 -6.75
C SER A 63 -6.27 -21.70 -6.05
N ILE A 64 -7.54 -21.57 -6.46
CA ILE A 64 -8.65 -22.37 -5.96
C ILE A 64 -8.43 -23.85 -6.29
N HIS A 65 -8.06 -24.14 -7.54
CA HIS A 65 -7.77 -25.50 -7.99
C HIS A 65 -6.63 -26.12 -7.17
N HIS A 66 -5.55 -25.37 -6.94
CA HIS A 66 -4.42 -25.81 -6.12
C HIS A 66 -4.84 -26.16 -4.68
N VAL A 67 -5.67 -25.30 -4.04
CA VAL A 67 -6.19 -25.56 -2.70
C VAL A 67 -7.10 -26.79 -2.67
N ARG A 68 -7.96 -26.96 -3.68
CA ARG A 68 -8.87 -28.13 -3.77
C ARG A 68 -8.10 -29.43 -4.01
N ALA A 69 -7.14 -29.43 -4.92
CA ALA A 69 -6.30 -30.59 -5.19
C ALA A 69 -5.52 -31.03 -3.95
N LYS A 70 -4.95 -30.07 -3.20
CA LYS A 70 -4.27 -30.36 -1.94
C LYS A 70 -5.21 -30.81 -0.82
N ALA A 71 -6.41 -30.24 -0.74
CA ALA A 71 -7.41 -30.67 0.24
C ALA A 71 -7.88 -32.12 -0.01
N ALA A 72 -8.02 -32.53 -1.28
CA ALA A 72 -8.36 -33.91 -1.64
C ALA A 72 -7.26 -34.90 -1.22
N LEU A 73 -5.99 -34.54 -1.41
CA LEU A 73 -4.84 -35.32 -0.95
C LEU A 73 -4.71 -35.34 0.58
N GLN A 74 -5.02 -34.23 1.26
CA GLN A 74 -4.99 -34.18 2.73
C GLN A 74 -6.08 -35.00 3.40
N LYS A 75 -7.21 -35.27 2.73
CA LYS A 75 -8.25 -36.15 3.28
C LYS A 75 -7.72 -37.57 3.56
N SER A 76 -6.63 -37.99 2.91
CA SER A 76 -5.95 -39.26 3.19
C SER A 76 -4.75 -39.15 4.15
N GLN A 77 -4.28 -37.94 4.49
CA GLN A 77 -3.18 -37.72 5.44
C GLN A 77 -3.66 -37.00 6.71
N HIS A 78 -3.60 -37.68 7.85
CA HIS A 78 -4.06 -37.14 9.15
C HIS A 78 -3.22 -35.99 9.73
N TYR A 79 -2.14 -35.55 9.08
CA TYR A 79 -1.24 -34.51 9.61
C TYR A 79 -1.08 -33.33 8.65
N VAL A 80 -1.63 -32.18 9.02
CA VAL A 80 -1.52 -30.92 8.24
C VAL A 80 -0.33 -30.11 8.75
N SER A 81 0.68 -29.92 7.91
CA SER A 81 1.85 -29.10 8.26
C SER A 81 1.48 -27.61 8.45
N ALA A 82 2.17 -26.91 9.37
CA ALA A 82 1.93 -25.48 9.63
C ALA A 82 2.17 -24.59 8.39
N ARG A 83 3.10 -24.98 7.51
CA ARG A 83 3.42 -24.30 6.24
C ARG A 83 2.23 -24.32 5.27
N GLU A 84 1.42 -25.37 5.32
CA GLU A 84 0.30 -25.55 4.42
C GLU A 84 -0.94 -24.75 4.86
N LYS A 85 -1.16 -24.62 6.17
CA LYS A 85 -2.16 -23.69 6.73
C LYS A 85 -1.88 -22.25 6.31
N LEU A 86 -0.60 -21.85 6.32
CA LEU A 86 -0.15 -20.53 5.87
C LEU A 86 -0.48 -20.30 4.39
N ASN A 87 -0.16 -21.26 3.52
CA ASN A 87 -0.43 -21.16 2.09
C ASN A 87 -1.93 -21.08 1.80
N ARG A 88 -2.76 -21.88 2.49
CA ARG A 88 -4.22 -21.83 2.34
C ARG A 88 -4.80 -20.48 2.76
N SER A 89 -4.32 -19.91 3.87
CA SER A 89 -4.71 -18.57 4.31
C SER A 89 -4.32 -17.51 3.28
N LEU A 90 -3.12 -17.61 2.70
CA LEU A 90 -2.62 -16.67 1.71
C LEU A 90 -3.46 -16.71 0.43
N VAL A 91 -3.85 -17.91 -0.03
CA VAL A 91 -4.74 -18.05 -1.19
C VAL A 91 -6.12 -17.45 -0.93
N ILE A 92 -6.70 -17.63 0.27
CA ILE A 92 -8.00 -17.03 0.60
C ILE A 92 -7.90 -15.51 0.62
N GLN A 93 -6.86 -14.94 1.23
CA GLN A 93 -6.61 -13.50 1.24
C GLN A 93 -6.45 -12.95 -0.19
N PHE A 94 -5.72 -13.69 -1.05
CA PHE A 94 -5.56 -13.35 -2.46
C PHE A 94 -6.91 -13.33 -3.19
N ILE A 95 -7.76 -14.35 -3.00
CA ILE A 95 -9.10 -14.39 -3.62
C ILE A 95 -9.96 -13.20 -3.15
N CYS A 96 -10.00 -12.94 -1.85
CA CYS A 96 -10.77 -11.82 -1.30
C CYS A 96 -10.28 -10.47 -1.85
N PHE A 97 -8.97 -10.27 -1.93
CA PHE A 97 -8.36 -9.08 -2.47
C PHE A 97 -8.78 -8.84 -3.93
N TYR A 98 -8.57 -9.82 -4.81
CA TYR A 98 -8.90 -9.64 -6.22
C TYR A 98 -10.41 -9.54 -6.51
N THR A 99 -11.26 -10.12 -5.65
CA THR A 99 -12.72 -9.98 -5.77
C THR A 99 -13.17 -8.56 -5.45
N VAL A 100 -12.70 -8.00 -4.32
CA VAL A 100 -13.00 -6.61 -3.93
C VAL A 100 -12.39 -5.63 -4.91
N TRP A 101 -11.12 -5.85 -5.28
CA TRP A 101 -10.40 -5.02 -6.23
C TRP A 101 -11.11 -5.00 -7.58
N GLY A 102 -11.45 -6.16 -8.15
CA GLY A 102 -12.15 -6.25 -9.43
C GLY A 102 -13.51 -5.56 -9.42
N GLY A 103 -14.29 -5.71 -8.35
CA GLY A 103 -15.61 -5.06 -8.22
C GLY A 103 -15.53 -3.54 -8.11
N LEU A 104 -14.51 -3.01 -7.43
CA LEU A 104 -14.37 -1.57 -7.20
C LEU A 104 -13.65 -0.85 -8.36
N TRP A 105 -12.64 -1.49 -8.96
CA TRP A 105 -11.83 -0.92 -10.03
C TRP A 105 -12.43 -1.08 -11.43
N SER A 106 -13.19 -2.15 -11.69
CA SER A 106 -13.80 -2.40 -13.01
C SER A 106 -14.72 -1.27 -13.48
N PRO A 107 -15.65 -0.75 -12.65
CA PRO A 107 -16.50 0.37 -13.05
C PRO A 107 -15.71 1.63 -13.38
N ASN A 108 -14.66 1.95 -12.61
CA ASN A 108 -13.87 3.17 -12.83
C ASN A 108 -13.22 3.18 -14.22
N ILE A 109 -12.62 2.07 -14.64
CA ILE A 109 -11.93 2.00 -15.92
C ILE A 109 -12.91 1.95 -17.09
N ILE A 110 -14.05 1.26 -16.93
CA ILE A 110 -15.11 1.25 -17.95
C ILE A 110 -15.69 2.66 -18.15
N VAL A 111 -16.01 3.36 -17.06
CA VAL A 111 -16.53 4.73 -17.12
C VAL A 111 -15.45 5.68 -17.66
N TYR A 112 -14.17 5.50 -17.28
CA TYR A 112 -13.06 6.26 -17.87
C TYR A 112 -13.04 6.13 -19.39
N GLN A 113 -13.02 4.91 -19.92
CA GLN A 113 -13.00 4.67 -21.37
C GLN A 113 -14.27 5.19 -22.08
N ALA A 114 -15.44 5.13 -21.43
CA ALA A 114 -16.69 5.68 -21.96
C ALA A 114 -16.74 7.23 -21.89
N SER A 115 -16.00 7.84 -20.97
CA SER A 115 -16.00 9.28 -20.72
C SER A 115 -15.06 10.09 -21.64
N ILE A 116 -14.12 9.43 -22.32
CA ILE A 116 -13.11 10.10 -23.17
C ILE A 116 -13.76 11.02 -24.22
N ASN A 117 -14.97 10.67 -24.68
CA ASN A 117 -15.71 11.46 -25.67
C ASN A 117 -16.90 12.24 -25.07
N LYS A 118 -17.14 12.19 -23.76
CA LYS A 118 -18.31 12.78 -23.10
C LYS A 118 -17.91 13.58 -21.86
N LYS A 119 -18.02 14.91 -21.96
CA LYS A 119 -17.61 15.86 -20.91
C LYS A 119 -18.31 15.65 -19.56
N ASP A 120 -19.58 15.23 -19.57
CA ASP A 120 -20.38 15.07 -18.34
C ASP A 120 -19.94 13.88 -17.47
N LEU A 121 -19.32 12.87 -18.07
CA LEU A 121 -18.88 11.66 -17.37
C LEU A 121 -17.52 11.82 -16.70
N ILE A 122 -16.76 12.86 -17.05
CA ILE A 122 -15.41 13.11 -16.51
C ILE A 122 -15.44 13.34 -14.99
N TYR A 123 -16.49 13.99 -14.47
CA TYR A 123 -16.64 14.20 -13.02
C TYR A 123 -16.84 12.89 -12.25
N ILE A 124 -17.68 12.00 -12.78
CA ILE A 124 -17.98 10.69 -12.17
C ILE A 124 -16.69 9.86 -12.11
N VAL A 125 -15.90 9.91 -13.18
CA VAL A 125 -14.59 9.23 -13.26
C VAL A 125 -13.59 9.80 -12.26
N GLY A 126 -13.49 11.14 -12.16
CA GLY A 126 -12.61 11.78 -11.18
C GLY A 126 -12.95 11.39 -9.75
N LEU A 127 -14.24 11.37 -9.41
CA LEU A 127 -14.72 10.96 -8.09
C LEU A 127 -14.44 9.48 -7.80
N LEU A 128 -14.76 8.58 -8.74
CA LEU A 128 -14.47 7.14 -8.63
C LEU A 128 -12.98 6.90 -8.44
N ASN A 129 -12.14 7.61 -9.19
CA ASN A 129 -10.68 7.49 -9.08
C ASN A 129 -10.18 7.96 -7.71
N TYR A 130 -10.68 9.09 -7.20
CA TYR A 130 -10.32 9.59 -5.87
C TYR A 130 -10.69 8.60 -4.76
N ILE A 131 -11.92 8.05 -4.83
CA ILE A 131 -12.40 7.04 -3.90
C ILE A 131 -11.51 5.79 -3.95
N ASN A 132 -11.15 5.32 -5.15
CA ASN A 132 -10.27 4.17 -5.32
C ASN A 132 -8.91 4.39 -4.66
N VAL A 133 -8.26 5.52 -4.95
CA VAL A 133 -6.93 5.84 -4.37
C VAL A 133 -7.00 5.95 -2.84
N ALA A 134 -8.09 6.48 -2.28
CA ALA A 134 -8.27 6.60 -0.84
C ALA A 134 -8.54 5.26 -0.15
N ILE A 135 -9.32 4.38 -0.78
CA ILE A 135 -9.77 3.12 -0.18
C ILE A 135 -8.75 1.99 -0.37
N ASP A 136 -7.93 2.01 -1.42
CA ASP A 136 -6.96 0.96 -1.74
C ASP A 136 -6.04 0.58 -0.55
N PRO A 137 -5.38 1.53 0.15
CA PRO A 137 -4.55 1.19 1.31
C PRO A 137 -5.34 0.58 2.47
N ILE A 138 -6.61 0.97 2.63
CA ILE A 138 -7.51 0.48 3.67
C ILE A 138 -7.91 -0.97 3.38
N ILE A 139 -8.25 -1.29 2.12
CA ILE A 139 -8.56 -2.66 1.68
C ILE A 139 -7.36 -3.57 1.91
N VAL A 140 -6.17 -3.13 1.48
CA VAL A 140 -4.93 -3.91 1.64
C VAL A 140 -4.62 -4.14 3.13
N ALA A 141 -4.77 -3.11 3.97
CA ALA A 141 -4.57 -3.22 5.41
C ALA A 141 -5.61 -4.09 6.12
N ALA A 142 -6.85 -4.13 5.65
CA ALA A 142 -7.92 -4.93 6.23
C ALA A 142 -7.83 -6.42 5.85
N LEU A 143 -7.38 -6.72 4.63
CA LEU A 143 -7.34 -8.10 4.11
C LEU A 143 -6.04 -8.83 4.49
N ASP A 144 -4.91 -8.14 4.55
CA ASP A 144 -3.66 -8.74 5.00
C ASP A 144 -3.49 -8.63 6.52
N PHE A 145 -3.78 -9.72 7.22
CA PHE A 145 -3.63 -9.82 8.67
C PHE A 145 -2.19 -9.53 9.14
N ARG A 146 -1.16 -9.82 8.32
CA ARG A 146 0.23 -9.52 8.66
C ARG A 146 0.48 -8.03 8.61
N LEU A 147 -0.03 -7.36 7.58
CA LEU A 147 0.07 -5.93 7.43
C LEU A 147 -0.73 -5.20 8.52
N TRP A 148 -1.94 -5.67 8.84
CA TRP A 148 -2.73 -5.17 9.96
C TRP A 148 -1.98 -5.25 11.29
N HIS A 149 -1.33 -6.38 11.56
CA HIS A 149 -0.57 -6.58 12.79
C HIS A 149 0.66 -5.67 12.86
N ALA A 150 1.38 -5.51 11.74
CA ALA A 150 2.49 -4.56 11.63
C ALA A 150 2.02 -3.11 11.82
N TRP A 151 0.90 -2.75 11.20
CA TRP A 151 0.28 -1.43 11.31
C TRP A 151 -0.12 -1.11 12.75
N ARG A 152 -0.82 -2.04 13.42
CA ARG A 152 -1.21 -1.91 14.84
C ARG A 152 0.01 -1.69 15.73
N LYS A 153 1.11 -2.43 15.50
CA LYS A 153 2.38 -2.23 16.22
C LYS A 153 2.95 -0.83 15.99
N HIS A 154 2.93 -0.35 14.75
CA HIS A 154 3.42 0.99 14.42
C HIS A 154 2.58 2.09 15.07
N VAL A 155 1.26 1.99 14.99
CA VAL A 155 0.33 2.95 15.60
C VAL A 155 0.52 3.01 17.12
N ILE A 156 0.70 1.86 17.79
CA ILE A 156 0.98 1.82 19.24
C ILE A 156 2.31 2.51 19.57
N ARG A 157 3.36 2.30 18.76
CA ARG A 157 4.66 2.98 18.96
C ARG A 157 4.55 4.48 18.78
N VAL A 158 3.85 4.95 17.74
CA VAL A 158 3.65 6.38 17.49
C VAL A 158 2.86 7.01 18.65
N LYS A 159 1.75 6.41 19.07
CA LYS A 159 0.97 6.88 20.22
C LYS A 159 1.81 6.99 21.49
N ARG A 160 2.67 6.00 21.78
CA ARG A 160 3.59 6.04 22.93
C ARG A 160 4.60 7.18 22.80
N THR A 161 5.20 7.36 21.63
CA THR A 161 6.20 8.41 21.38
C THR A 161 5.60 9.80 21.57
N VAL A 162 4.39 10.04 21.03
CA VAL A 162 3.65 11.29 21.21
C VAL A 162 3.30 11.52 22.69
N LEU A 163 2.89 10.48 23.42
CA LEU A 163 2.64 10.59 24.86
C LEU A 163 3.91 10.94 25.65
N PHE A 164 5.03 10.27 25.37
CA PHE A 164 6.31 10.54 26.03
C PHE A 164 6.83 11.95 25.73
N GLN A 165 6.67 12.43 24.50
CA GLN A 165 7.03 13.79 24.11
C GLN A 165 6.17 14.82 24.85
N LYS A 166 4.85 14.58 24.97
CA LYS A 166 3.94 15.44 25.74
C LYS A 166 4.30 15.49 27.24
N ILE A 167 4.74 14.37 27.82
CA ILE A 167 5.18 14.31 29.22
C ILE A 167 6.55 14.99 29.42
N SER A 168 7.46 14.87 28.47
CA SER A 168 8.80 15.49 28.54
C SER A 168 8.75 17.02 28.42
N HIS A 169 7.85 17.56 27.59
CA HIS A 169 7.64 19.01 27.49
C HIS A 169 6.91 19.60 28.72
N GLY A 170 6.25 18.78 29.53
CA GLY A 170 5.59 19.20 30.79
C GLY A 170 6.50 19.20 32.03
N ARG A 171 7.73 18.68 31.95
CA ARG A 171 8.71 18.73 33.05
C ARG A 171 9.76 19.80 32.77
N VAL A 172 9.49 21.02 33.25
CA VAL A 172 10.55 22.01 33.50
C VAL A 172 11.45 21.43 34.60
N LYS A 173 12.73 21.18 34.30
CA LYS A 173 13.71 20.75 35.30
C LYS A 173 13.93 21.91 36.28
N PRO A 174 13.85 21.70 37.61
CA PRO A 174 14.33 22.73 38.55
C PRO A 174 15.83 22.90 38.37
N SER A 175 16.26 24.14 38.16
CA SER A 175 17.67 24.53 38.08
C SER A 175 18.37 24.17 39.39
N THR A 176 19.35 23.27 39.36
CA THR A 176 20.17 22.95 40.53
C THR A 176 21.14 24.10 40.77
N ALA A 177 20.75 25.00 41.67
CA ALA A 177 21.66 25.98 42.26
C ALA A 177 22.79 25.25 43.02
N ASN A 178 24.01 25.67 42.76
CA ASN A 178 25.26 25.04 43.16
C ASN A 178 25.55 25.29 44.65
N VAL A 179 25.52 24.25 45.50
CA VAL A 179 25.88 24.32 46.92
C VAL A 179 27.29 23.76 47.09
N ASN A 180 28.31 24.59 46.92
CA ASN A 180 29.70 24.24 47.20
C ASN A 180 30.45 25.43 47.81
N THR A 181 30.39 25.54 49.14
CA THR A 181 31.29 26.33 50.01
C THR A 181 31.18 25.72 51.42
N ILE A 182 32.17 25.36 52.23
CA ILE A 182 33.63 25.42 52.30
C ILE A 182 34.00 24.31 53.33
N SER A 183 35.01 23.47 53.09
CA SER A 183 35.58 22.57 54.12
C SER A 183 36.99 23.04 54.45
N ALA A 184 37.16 23.67 55.62
CA ALA A 184 38.47 24.03 56.15
C ALA A 184 39.08 22.81 56.86
N ARG A 185 40.21 22.31 56.34
CA ARG A 185 40.97 21.20 56.93
C ARG A 185 42.29 21.73 57.48
N THR A 186 42.43 21.74 58.81
CA THR A 186 43.65 22.08 59.54
C THR A 186 44.68 20.95 59.45
N PRO A 187 45.99 21.20 59.28
CA PRO A 187 47.01 20.14 59.31
C PRO A 187 47.55 19.92 60.74
N ARG A 188 47.73 18.65 61.13
CA ARG A 188 48.52 18.24 62.31
C ARG A 188 49.73 17.44 61.82
N GLN A 189 50.91 18.02 61.91
CA GLN A 189 52.19 17.39 61.58
C GLN A 189 52.72 16.69 62.85
N LYS A 190 52.94 15.38 62.79
CA LYS A 190 53.53 14.59 63.89
C LYS A 190 55.05 14.68 63.82
N THR A 191 55.65 15.06 64.94
CA THR A 191 57.08 14.98 65.23
C THR A 191 57.51 13.52 65.43
N THR A 192 58.69 13.14 64.95
CA THR A 192 59.38 11.93 65.40
C THR A 192 60.86 12.29 65.57
N THR A 193 61.31 12.30 66.82
CA THR A 193 62.70 12.40 67.26
C THR A 193 63.30 10.99 67.34
N MET A 194 64.59 10.88 67.03
CA MET A 194 65.45 9.78 67.47
C MET A 194 65.69 9.85 68.98
#